data_AF-A0A9N8JG29-F1
#
_entry.id   AF-A0A9N8JG29-F1
#
_cell.length_a   1.000
_cell.length_b   1.000
_cell.length_c   1.000
_cell.angle_alpha   90.00
_cell.angle_beta   90.00
_cell.angle_gamma   90.00
#
_symmetry.space_group_name_H-M   'P 1'
#
loop_
_entity.id
_entity.type
_entity.pdbx_description
1 polymer ?
#
loop_
_entity_poly.entity_id
_entity_poly.type
_entity_poly.pdbx_seq_one_letter_code
_entity_poly.pdbx_strand_id
1 'polypeptide(L)'
;MSGEIFLAFSTGNEIPVNQPRPPEGESKTMIEEVKAVEDSALSSLFEATAECVEEAIYNCLFIAETMQGVEGHRVEALPLKRVKEIMKEYGRAHMI
;
A
#
# COMPACT_ATOMS: atom_id res chain seq x y z
N MET A 1 21.18 -3.83 3.64
CA MET A 1 20.70 -2.47 3.31
C MET A 1 19.22 -2.59 2.99
N SER A 2 18.36 -1.71 3.50
CA SER A 2 16.93 -1.72 3.16
C SER A 2 16.74 -1.12 1.76
N GLY A 3 15.95 -1.78 0.91
CA GLY A 3 15.60 -1.30 -0.43
C GLY A 3 14.10 -0.99 -0.47
N GLU A 4 13.75 0.27 -0.29
CA GLU A 4 12.36 0.71 -0.19
C GLU A 4 11.90 1.34 -1.50
N ILE A 5 10.81 0.80 -2.05
CA ILE A 5 10.18 1.27 -3.29
C ILE A 5 8.68 1.41 -3.02
N PHE A 6 8.12 2.56 -3.40
CA PHE A 6 6.70 2.86 -3.27
C PHE A 6 6.10 3.08 -4.66
N LEU A 7 4.90 2.53 -4.88
CA LEU A 7 4.12 2.71 -6.10
C LEU A 7 2.69 3.07 -5.71
N ALA A 8 2.17 4.15 -6.28
CA ALA A 8 0.77 4.52 -6.18
C ALA A 8 0.19 4.63 -7.59
N PHE A 9 -1.04 4.15 -7.75
CA PHE A 9 -1.82 4.32 -8.97
C PHE A 9 -3.27 4.64 -8.59
N SER A 10 -4.00 5.22 -9.53
CA SER A 10 -5.40 5.60 -9.32
C SER A 10 -6.27 4.87 -10.33
N THR A 11 -7.45 4.43 -9.86
CA THR A 11 -8.54 3.93 -10.71
C THR A 11 -9.55 5.03 -11.04
N GLY A 12 -9.29 6.28 -10.64
CA GLY A 12 -10.23 7.41 -10.80
C GLY A 12 -10.42 7.89 -12.23
N ASN A 13 -9.54 7.50 -13.15
CA ASN A 13 -9.67 7.76 -14.59
C ASN A 13 -9.39 6.47 -15.36
N GLU A 14 -10.23 6.17 -16.33
CA GLU A 14 -9.98 5.08 -17.28
C GLU A 14 -9.30 5.65 -18.52
N ILE A 15 -8.05 5.24 -18.76
CA ILE A 15 -7.27 5.71 -19.90
C ILE A 15 -7.27 4.61 -20.98
N PRO A 16 -7.81 4.88 -22.18
CA PRO A 16 -7.85 3.88 -23.24
C PRO A 16 -6.45 3.62 -23.81
N VAL A 17 -5.96 2.39 -23.65
CA VAL A 17 -4.66 1.94 -24.18
C VAL A 17 -4.81 1.20 -25.51
N ASN A 18 -3.74 1.15 -26.32
CA ASN A 18 -3.68 0.41 -27.60
C ASN A 18 -4.65 0.86 -28.71
N GLN A 19 -4.99 2.14 -28.75
CA GLN A 19 -5.78 2.65 -29.87
C GLN A 19 -4.99 2.60 -31.19
N PRO A 20 -5.65 2.25 -32.32
CA PRO A 20 -5.00 2.17 -33.62
C PRO A 20 -4.29 3.47 -33.97
N ARG A 21 -3.12 3.36 -34.61
CA ARG A 21 -2.37 4.52 -35.08
C ARG A 21 -3.24 5.26 -36.11
N PRO A 22 -3.38 6.59 -36.01
CA PRO A 22 -4.05 7.34 -37.06
C PRO A 22 -3.33 7.11 -38.40
N PRO A 23 -4.05 7.18 -39.54
CA PRO A 23 -3.47 7.08 -40.88
C PRO A 23 -2.29 8.05 -41.08
N GLU A 24 -1.34 7.70 -41.97
CA GLU A 24 -0.22 8.60 -42.30
C GLU A 24 -0.74 9.97 -42.78
N GLY A 25 -0.31 11.03 -42.10
CA GLY A 25 -0.72 12.41 -42.39
C GLY A 25 -1.78 12.98 -41.44
N GLU A 26 -2.37 12.16 -40.56
CA GLU A 26 -3.32 12.63 -39.54
C GLU A 26 -2.68 12.70 -38.15
N SER A 27 -2.75 13.86 -37.51
CA SER A 27 -2.35 14.01 -36.11
C SER A 27 -3.44 13.47 -35.19
N LYS A 28 -3.05 12.71 -34.17
CA LYS A 28 -3.96 12.20 -33.14
C LYS A 28 -4.48 13.40 -32.33
N THR A 29 -5.61 13.96 -32.75
CA THR A 29 -6.22 15.15 -32.14
C THR A 29 -7.23 14.72 -31.06
N MET A 30 -6.87 13.74 -30.24
CA MET A 30 -7.74 13.23 -29.17
C MET A 30 -7.45 14.04 -27.91
N ILE A 31 -8.42 14.85 -27.48
CA ILE A 31 -8.41 15.51 -26.18
C ILE A 31 -9.00 14.53 -25.18
N GLU A 32 -8.25 14.22 -24.12
CA GLU A 32 -8.76 13.42 -22.99
C GLU A 32 -9.07 14.33 -21.81
N GLU A 33 -10.27 14.20 -21.26
CA GLU A 33 -10.64 14.83 -20.00
C GLU A 33 -10.18 13.96 -18.84
N VAL A 34 -9.36 14.54 -17.95
CA VAL A 34 -8.87 13.86 -16.75
C VAL A 34 -9.49 14.53 -15.52
N LYS A 35 -10.08 13.72 -14.65
CA LYS A 35 -10.54 14.17 -13.34
C LYS A 35 -9.36 14.13 -12.37
N ALA A 36 -9.14 15.24 -11.68
CA ALA A 36 -8.16 15.34 -10.60
C ALA A 36 -8.89 15.62 -9.28
N VAL A 37 -8.34 15.10 -8.20
CA VAL A 37 -8.73 15.49 -6.85
C VAL A 37 -8.15 16.88 -6.57
N GLU A 38 -8.95 17.77 -6.01
CA GLU A 38 -8.48 19.09 -5.60
C GLU A 38 -7.47 18.97 -4.45
N ASP A 39 -6.45 19.84 -4.43
CA ASP A 39 -5.39 19.84 -3.41
C ASP A 39 -5.91 19.86 -1.97
N SER A 40 -7.04 20.55 -1.72
CA SER A 40 -7.67 20.64 -0.40
C SER A 40 -8.07 19.27 0.16
N ALA A 41 -8.45 18.33 -0.71
CA ALA A 41 -8.89 16.98 -0.36
C ALA A 41 -7.74 15.94 -0.36
N LEU A 42 -6.55 16.29 -0.85
CA LEU A 42 -5.38 15.39 -0.86
C LEU A 42 -4.89 15.07 0.55
N SER A 43 -5.04 16.00 1.51
CA SER A 43 -4.62 15.79 2.90
C SER A 43 -5.23 14.52 3.49
N SER A 44 -6.52 14.28 3.26
CA SER A 44 -7.20 13.07 3.73
C SER A 44 -6.72 11.80 3.02
N LEU A 45 -6.33 11.89 1.74
CA LEU A 45 -5.75 10.74 1.03
C LEU A 45 -4.35 10.40 1.55
N PHE A 46 -3.55 11.40 1.93
CA PHE A 46 -2.24 11.17 2.53
C PHE A 46 -2.34 10.50 3.90
N GLU A 47 -3.23 10.98 4.76
CA GLU A 47 -3.50 10.39 6.08
C GLU A 47 -3.99 8.95 5.93
N ALA A 48 -5.01 8.72 5.10
CA ALA A 48 -5.51 7.37 4.84
C ALA A 48 -4.45 6.44 4.26
N THR A 49 -3.57 6.93 3.38
CA THR A 49 -2.46 6.12 2.84
C THR A 49 -1.47 5.73 3.93
N ALA A 50 -1.11 6.66 4.82
CA ALA A 50 -0.21 6.38 5.93
C ALA A 50 -0.81 5.33 6.88
N GLU A 51 -2.06 5.49 7.28
CA GLU A 51 -2.78 4.53 8.14
C GLU A 51 -2.88 3.15 7.48
N CYS A 52 -3.26 3.09 6.19
CA CYS A 52 -3.37 1.81 5.48
C CYS A 52 -2.04 1.08 5.36
N VAL A 53 -0.94 1.81 5.14
CA VAL A 53 0.41 1.20 5.04
C VAL A 53 0.91 0.76 6.42
N GLU A 54 0.69 1.56 7.46
CA GLU A 54 1.01 1.19 8.84
C GLU A 54 0.29 -0.11 9.23
N GLU A 55 -1.03 -0.16 9.00
CA GLU A 55 -1.83 -1.35 9.30
C GLU A 55 -1.47 -2.55 8.42
N ALA A 56 -1.10 -2.33 7.15
CA ALA A 56 -0.63 -3.41 6.30
C ALA A 56 0.64 -4.06 6.86
N ILE A 57 1.57 -3.25 7.39
CA ILE A 57 2.79 -3.74 8.04
C ILE A 57 2.45 -4.54 9.31
N TYR A 58 1.58 -4.02 10.18
CA TYR A 58 1.14 -4.75 11.37
C TYR A 58 0.45 -6.07 11.02
N ASN A 59 -0.45 -6.05 10.03
CA ASN A 59 -1.14 -7.25 9.56
C ASN A 59 -0.16 -8.31 9.07
N CYS A 60 0.85 -7.93 8.28
CA CYS A 60 1.88 -8.88 7.83
C CYS A 60 2.57 -9.57 9.00
N LEU A 61 2.91 -8.83 10.06
CA LEU A 61 3.54 -9.40 11.25
C LEU A 61 2.58 -10.27 12.07
N PHE A 62 1.30 -9.92 12.11
CA PHE A 62 0.31 -10.61 12.95
C PHE A 62 -0.17 -11.93 12.35
N ILE A 63 -0.20 -12.03 11.02
CA ILE A 63 -0.58 -13.27 10.32
C ILE A 63 0.62 -14.15 9.98
N ALA A 64 1.85 -13.63 10.13
CA ALA A 64 3.06 -14.38 9.83
C ALA A 64 3.16 -15.65 10.69
N GLU A 65 3.64 -16.73 10.08
CA GLU A 65 3.88 -18.01 10.73
C GLU A 65 5.39 -18.25 10.88
N THR A 66 5.79 -18.97 11.94
CA THR A 66 7.18 -19.40 12.10
C THR A 66 7.57 -20.28 10.92
N MET A 67 8.67 -19.95 10.25
CA MET A 67 9.15 -20.68 9.08
C MET A 67 10.60 -21.12 9.22
N GLN A 68 10.94 -22.20 8.52
CA GLN A 68 12.33 -22.63 8.34
C GLN A 68 12.74 -22.42 6.89
N GLY A 69 13.75 -21.59 6.69
CA GLY A 69 14.37 -21.29 5.41
C GLY A 69 15.56 -22.19 5.10
N VAL A 70 16.34 -21.75 4.10
CA VAL A 70 17.54 -22.43 3.63
C VAL A 70 18.58 -22.55 4.74
N GLU A 71 19.39 -23.62 4.70
CA GLU A 71 20.50 -23.87 5.65
C GLU A 71 20.05 -23.93 7.12
N GLY A 72 18.79 -24.30 7.37
CA GLY A 72 18.26 -24.47 8.72
C GLY A 72 17.94 -23.14 9.43
N HIS A 73 18.02 -22.01 8.74
CA HIS A 73 17.61 -20.72 9.29
C HIS A 73 16.13 -20.76 9.70
N ARG A 74 15.84 -20.48 10.96
CA ARG A 74 14.47 -20.44 11.50
C ARG A 74 14.12 -18.99 11.84
N VAL A 75 12.95 -18.54 11.40
CA VAL A 75 12.40 -17.22 11.71
C VAL A 75 11.09 -17.43 12.44
N GLU A 76 10.99 -16.92 13.68
CA GLU A 76 9.77 -17.02 14.46
C GLU A 76 8.73 -16.00 14.03
N ALA A 77 7.46 -16.40 14.08
CA ALA A 77 6.35 -15.48 14.08
C ALA A 77 6.40 -14.55 15.31
N LEU A 78 5.75 -13.39 15.18
CA LEU A 78 5.59 -12.46 16.29
C LEU A 78 4.74 -13.11 17.41
N PRO A 79 5.21 -13.14 18.67
CA PRO A 79 4.46 -13.77 19.75
C PRO A 79 3.28 -12.90 20.21
N LEU A 80 2.12 -13.03 19.56
CA LEU A 80 0.94 -12.16 19.78
C LEU A 80 0.44 -12.07 21.22
N LYS A 81 0.58 -13.14 22.01
CA LYS A 81 0.24 -13.10 23.45
C LYS A 81 1.11 -12.09 24.19
N ARG A 82 2.42 -12.08 23.91
CA ARG A 82 3.36 -11.15 24.53
C ARG A 82 3.09 -9.71 24.10
N VAL A 83 2.76 -9.51 22.82
CA VAL A 83 2.35 -8.19 22.30
C VAL A 83 1.14 -7.66 23.09
N LYS A 84 0.12 -8.51 23.30
CA LYS A 84 -1.08 -8.17 24.08
C LYS A 84 -0.76 -7.76 25.52
N GLU A 85 0.13 -8.49 26.18
CA GLU A 85 0.59 -8.17 27.54
C GLU A 85 1.29 -6.81 27.59
N ILE A 86 2.22 -6.55 26.65
CA ILE A 86 2.94 -5.28 26.57
C ILE A 86 1.97 -4.13 26.34
N MET A 87 1.04 -4.26 25.41
CA MET A 87 0.04 -3.21 25.14
C MET A 87 -0.83 -2.93 26.36
N LYS A 88 -1.14 -3.94 27.18
CA LYS A 88 -1.84 -3.74 28.46
C LYS A 88 -0.99 -3.01 29.49
N GLU A 89 0.29 -3.36 29.62
CA GLU A 89 1.23 -2.72 30.54
C GLU A 89 1.34 -1.20 30.30
N TYR A 90 1.29 -0.78 29.03
CA TYR A 90 1.34 0.62 28.63
C TYR A 90 -0.04 1.30 28.52
N GLY A 91 -1.12 0.66 28.95
CA GLY A 91 -2.47 1.24 28.92
C GLY A 91 -3.09 1.39 27.52
N ARG A 92 -2.58 0.62 26.55
CA ARG A 92 -2.94 0.66 25.12
C ARG A 92 -3.72 -0.58 24.65
N ALA A 93 -4.23 -1.40 25.57
CA ALA A 93 -4.95 -2.64 25.25
C ALA A 93 -6.21 -2.48 24.38
N HIS A 94 -6.75 -1.26 24.23
CA HIS A 94 -7.90 -0.98 23.37
C HIS A 94 -7.54 -0.84 21.88
N MET A 95 -6.24 -0.80 21.54
CA MET A 95 -5.75 -0.60 20.17
C MET A 95 -5.43 -1.91 19.44
N ILE A 96 -5.72 -3.08 20.05
CA ILE A 96 -5.40 -4.42 19.51
C ILE A 96 -6.48 -5.46 19.85
#